data_AF-A0A2V9PH54-F1
#
_entry.id   AF-A0A2V9PH54-F1
#
_cell.length_a   1.000
_cell.length_b   1.000
_cell.length_c   1.000
_cell.angle_alpha   90.00
_cell.angle_beta   90.00
_cell.angle_gamma   90.00
#
_symmetry.space_group_name_H-M   'P 1'
#
loop_
_entity.id
_entity.type
_entity.pdbx_description
1 polymer ?
#
loop_
_entity_poly.entity_id
_entity_poly.type
_entity_poly.pdbx_seq_one_letter_code
_entity_poly.pdbx_strand_id
1 'polypeptide(L)'
;MAASAKLPQPPQSHNSLKPRHGVVTLCGYGIHVRVDRGHLLVDDGIGADRRQCRLPRVGHELKRLVVIGADGMISLAALRWLADQDAAFVMLERDGKVLVTTGPVRPSDAKLRRAQSLAQQSGLDVIVARELISQKLTGQERVARHKLHDNAAAQAIADYRLALAEAETVDTIRSLESQGAAAYWAAWRDVQVLFPRKDLPRVPEHWLKFGTRKSLLSGSPRLATNPANAMLNFLYALLESESRLAAAALGLDPGLGILHVDTPARDSLACDLMEAIRPKVDAYVLDWVLSQPLRRDWFFEQRDGNCRLMASFAIRLTETAGMWSRAVGPVAEWVTQQLWSTTRKRTQSNLPPTRLTQTHRREAKGLSSVSTALVAPRLENLCRGCGKAIADRRTHCANCAVSTATKRLVKAAKIGRAAARNPEARAKHAESERRHAQARSAWDASMQPGWLTSEVFSQKIQPLLADVSTSAIRSRIGVSRWYAGRIRQGYRPHPRHWQLLAELVGVPDRALR
;
A
#
# COMPACT_ATOMS: atom_id res chain seq x y z
N MET A 1 13.70 3.94 -49.91
CA MET A 1 14.69 2.90 -50.26
C MET A 1 14.74 1.87 -49.16
N ALA A 2 14.20 0.68 -49.43
CA ALA A 2 14.09 -0.41 -48.47
C ALA A 2 15.35 -1.28 -48.55
N ALA A 3 16.17 -1.28 -47.50
CA ALA A 3 17.30 -2.19 -47.36
C ALA A 3 16.88 -3.43 -46.54
N SER A 4 16.67 -4.50 -47.29
CA SER A 4 16.91 -5.92 -47.03
C SER A 4 16.65 -6.50 -45.62
N ALA A 5 15.74 -7.48 -45.61
CA ALA A 5 15.71 -8.60 -44.68
C ALA A 5 17.10 -9.26 -44.57
N LYS A 6 17.85 -8.97 -43.49
CA LYS A 6 18.98 -9.74 -42.91
C LYS A 6 19.74 -8.88 -41.86
N LEU A 7 19.02 -8.15 -41.00
CA LEU A 7 19.63 -7.62 -39.78
C LEU A 7 19.54 -8.69 -38.69
N PRO A 8 20.66 -9.16 -38.14
CA PRO A 8 20.64 -10.02 -36.96
C PRO A 8 19.97 -9.25 -35.83
N GLN A 9 18.76 -9.62 -35.47
CA GLN A 9 18.18 -9.18 -34.21
C GLN A 9 18.94 -9.93 -33.11
N PRO A 10 19.58 -9.25 -32.15
CA PRO A 10 20.16 -9.94 -31.01
C PRO A 10 19.05 -10.74 -30.32
N PRO A 11 19.36 -11.95 -29.80
CA PRO A 11 18.36 -12.77 -29.15
C PRO A 11 17.69 -11.96 -28.04
N GLN A 12 16.36 -11.89 -28.08
CA GLN A 12 15.58 -11.28 -27.00
C GLN A 12 15.87 -12.07 -25.73
N SER A 13 16.76 -11.56 -24.88
CA SER A 13 17.03 -12.16 -23.58
C SER A 13 15.73 -12.25 -22.80
N HIS A 14 15.45 -13.39 -22.18
CA HIS A 14 14.24 -13.69 -21.42
C HIS A 14 13.92 -12.68 -20.28
N ASN A 15 14.84 -11.76 -19.96
CA ASN A 15 14.66 -10.65 -19.02
C ASN A 15 14.65 -9.29 -19.75
N SER A 16 13.65 -9.04 -20.59
CA SER A 16 13.50 -7.75 -21.29
C SER A 16 13.00 -6.66 -20.34
N LEU A 17 13.73 -5.55 -20.23
CA LEU A 17 13.24 -4.38 -19.50
C LEU A 17 12.16 -3.68 -20.33
N LYS A 18 10.97 -3.43 -19.76
CA LYS A 18 9.91 -2.67 -20.44
C LYS A 18 9.51 -1.48 -19.58
N PRO A 19 9.28 -0.29 -20.18
CA PRO A 19 8.74 0.85 -19.45
C PRO A 19 7.42 0.48 -18.79
N ARG A 20 7.35 0.59 -17.47
CA ARG A 20 6.12 0.36 -16.70
C ARG A 20 5.59 1.70 -16.22
N HIS A 21 4.34 2.00 -16.58
CA HIS A 21 3.75 3.32 -16.32
C HIS A 21 4.59 4.49 -16.90
N GLY A 22 5.35 4.22 -17.97
CA GLY A 22 6.28 5.16 -18.60
C GLY A 22 7.60 5.40 -17.84
N VAL A 23 7.94 4.56 -16.86
CA VAL A 23 9.19 4.66 -16.09
C VAL A 23 10.08 3.46 -16.41
N VAL A 24 11.36 3.73 -16.64
CA VAL A 24 12.44 2.73 -16.65
C VAL A 24 13.41 3.08 -15.55
N THR A 25 13.74 2.10 -14.71
CA THR A 25 14.66 2.27 -13.58
C THR A 25 15.82 1.32 -13.69
N LEU A 26 17.03 1.89 -13.64
CA LEU A 26 18.29 1.18 -13.70
C LEU A 26 18.99 1.20 -12.34
N CYS A 27 19.64 0.09 -12.04
CA CYS A 27 20.38 -0.11 -10.80
C CYS A 27 21.56 -1.05 -11.01
N GLY A 28 22.50 -1.06 -10.06
CA GLY A 28 23.69 -1.92 -10.09
C GLY A 28 24.98 -1.12 -10.25
N TYR A 29 26.05 -1.82 -10.59
CA TYR A 29 27.38 -1.25 -10.88
C TYR A 29 27.67 -1.31 -12.39
N GLY A 30 28.24 -0.26 -12.98
CA GLY A 30 28.46 -0.20 -14.42
C GLY A 30 27.17 -0.20 -15.26
N ILE A 31 26.25 0.73 -14.97
CA ILE A 31 25.03 0.92 -15.79
C ILE A 31 25.43 1.44 -17.18
N HIS A 32 24.78 1.00 -18.26
CA HIS A 32 25.06 1.52 -19.61
C HIS A 32 23.80 2.08 -20.26
N VAL A 33 23.87 3.33 -20.72
CA VAL A 33 22.81 3.96 -21.52
C VAL A 33 23.41 4.59 -22.77
N ARG A 34 23.07 4.05 -23.94
CA ARG A 34 23.66 4.45 -25.22
C ARG A 34 22.63 4.46 -26.34
N VAL A 35 22.99 5.07 -27.48
CA VAL A 35 22.18 4.99 -28.70
C VAL A 35 22.89 4.09 -29.70
N ASP A 36 22.16 3.12 -30.25
CA ASP A 36 22.60 2.29 -31.37
C ASP A 36 21.54 2.32 -32.47
N ARG A 37 21.97 2.70 -33.68
CA ARG A 37 21.11 2.83 -34.88
C ARG A 37 19.79 3.56 -34.59
N GLY A 38 19.87 4.70 -33.88
CA GLY A 38 18.72 5.55 -33.54
C GLY A 38 17.81 5.04 -32.41
N HIS A 39 18.08 3.87 -31.84
CA HIS A 39 17.34 3.32 -30.70
C HIS A 39 18.12 3.56 -29.40
N LEU A 40 17.40 3.81 -28.31
CA LEU A 40 18.00 3.89 -26.99
C LEU A 40 18.22 2.47 -26.45
N LEU A 41 19.46 2.13 -26.11
CA LEU A 41 19.82 0.90 -25.44
C LEU A 41 20.09 1.19 -23.99
N VAL A 42 19.48 0.39 -23.14
CA VAL A 42 19.48 0.59 -21.70
C VAL A 42 19.78 -0.74 -21.02
N ASP A 43 20.88 -0.77 -20.27
CA ASP A 43 21.38 -1.96 -19.60
C ASP A 43 21.48 -1.68 -18.09
N ASP A 44 20.90 -2.58 -17.28
CA ASP A 44 21.15 -2.59 -15.85
C ASP A 44 22.63 -2.85 -15.56
N GLY A 45 23.11 -2.33 -14.43
CA GLY A 45 24.43 -2.64 -13.93
C GLY A 45 24.56 -4.10 -13.49
N ILE A 46 25.78 -4.50 -13.13
CA ILE A 46 26.06 -5.75 -12.42
C ILE A 46 25.23 -5.76 -11.13
N GLY A 47 24.42 -6.80 -10.96
CA GLY A 47 23.50 -7.00 -9.86
C GLY A 47 22.87 -8.39 -9.92
N ALA A 48 21.90 -8.65 -9.04
CA ALA A 48 21.21 -9.95 -8.98
C ALA A 48 20.41 -10.27 -10.25
N ASP A 49 19.79 -9.24 -10.85
CA ASP A 49 19.05 -9.35 -12.10
C ASP A 49 19.64 -8.35 -13.10
N ARG A 50 20.19 -8.85 -14.21
CA ARG A 50 20.63 -8.00 -15.33
C ARG A 50 19.55 -8.00 -16.40
N ARG A 51 18.99 -6.83 -16.66
CA ARG A 51 17.97 -6.63 -17.69
C ARG A 51 18.53 -5.65 -18.72
N GLN A 52 18.11 -5.84 -19.96
CA GLN A 52 18.45 -4.94 -21.05
C GLN A 52 17.19 -4.63 -21.86
N CYS A 53 17.15 -3.45 -22.47
CA CYS A 53 16.14 -3.13 -23.46
C CYS A 53 16.65 -2.22 -24.57
N ARG A 54 15.97 -2.33 -25.71
CA ARG A 54 16.16 -1.47 -26.88
C ARG A 54 14.85 -0.76 -27.15
N LEU A 55 14.82 0.55 -26.99
CA LEU A 55 13.64 1.38 -27.18
C LEU A 55 13.72 2.09 -28.54
N PRO A 56 12.80 1.81 -29.47
CA PRO A 56 12.65 2.61 -30.68
C PRO A 56 12.08 4.00 -30.33
N ARG A 57 12.16 4.96 -31.27
CA ARG A 57 11.58 6.30 -31.10
C ARG A 57 10.04 6.34 -31.11
N VAL A 58 9.37 5.28 -31.55
CA VAL A 58 7.91 5.24 -31.62
C VAL A 58 7.38 4.09 -30.77
N GLY A 59 6.33 4.34 -29.99
CA GLY A 59 5.66 3.32 -29.20
C GLY A 59 6.42 2.83 -27.96
N HIS A 60 7.50 3.50 -27.56
CA HIS A 60 8.28 3.12 -26.37
C HIS A 60 7.65 3.60 -25.05
N GLU A 61 6.76 4.59 -25.07
CA GLU A 61 6.04 5.14 -23.88
C GLU A 61 6.91 5.66 -22.72
N LEU A 62 8.23 5.74 -22.90
CA LEU A 62 9.16 6.24 -21.89
C LEU A 62 8.92 7.71 -21.61
N LYS A 63 8.64 8.03 -20.35
CA LYS A 63 8.53 9.40 -19.82
C LYS A 63 9.64 9.72 -18.82
N ARG A 64 10.16 8.71 -18.13
CA ARG A 64 11.20 8.82 -17.10
C ARG A 64 12.23 7.71 -17.24
N LEU A 65 13.49 8.10 -17.33
CA LEU A 65 14.62 7.22 -17.08
C LEU A 65 15.20 7.56 -15.71
N VAL A 66 15.09 6.65 -14.75
CA VAL A 66 15.60 6.81 -13.39
C VAL A 66 16.83 5.92 -13.22
N VAL A 67 17.97 6.48 -12.83
CA VAL A 67 19.19 5.75 -12.50
C VAL A 67 19.43 5.84 -11.01
N ILE A 68 19.58 4.69 -10.35
CA ILE A 68 19.88 4.60 -8.91
C ILE A 68 21.32 4.13 -8.73
N GLY A 69 22.19 5.06 -8.34
CA GLY A 69 23.62 4.85 -8.16
C GLY A 69 24.45 5.85 -8.95
N ALA A 70 25.76 5.84 -8.68
CA ALA A 70 26.73 6.76 -9.26
C ALA A 70 27.71 6.10 -10.24
N ASP A 71 27.49 4.82 -10.57
CA ASP A 71 28.43 4.02 -11.37
C ASP A 71 27.80 3.59 -12.70
N GLY A 72 28.48 3.90 -13.80
CA GLY A 72 28.04 3.61 -15.15
C GLY A 72 28.47 4.67 -16.17
N MET A 73 27.95 4.53 -17.39
CA MET A 73 28.14 5.48 -18.47
C MET A 73 26.81 5.80 -19.16
N ILE A 74 26.62 7.08 -19.47
CA ILE A 74 25.52 7.57 -20.28
C ILE A 74 26.14 8.36 -21.43
N SER A 75 25.90 7.93 -22.67
CA SER A 75 26.39 8.66 -23.84
C SER A 75 25.64 9.98 -24.03
N LEU A 76 26.32 11.01 -24.56
CA LEU A 76 25.67 12.27 -24.95
C LEU A 76 24.52 12.05 -25.95
N ALA A 77 24.67 11.06 -26.84
CA ALA A 77 23.62 10.66 -27.77
C ALA A 77 22.37 10.15 -27.04
N ALA A 78 22.51 9.45 -25.92
CA ALA A 78 21.39 9.01 -25.10
C ALA A 78 20.68 10.17 -24.41
N LEU A 79 21.43 11.13 -23.84
CA LEU A 79 20.84 12.34 -23.26
C LEU A 79 20.06 13.15 -24.31
N ARG A 80 20.64 13.31 -25.51
CA ARG A 80 19.95 13.95 -26.64
C ARG A 80 18.71 13.16 -27.04
N TRP A 81 18.79 11.84 -27.13
CA TRP A 81 17.65 10.99 -27.48
C TRP A 81 16.51 11.18 -26.47
N LEU A 82 16.81 11.20 -25.16
CA LEU A 82 15.79 11.44 -24.13
C LEU A 82 15.14 12.83 -24.28
N ALA A 83 15.95 13.86 -24.52
CA ALA A 83 15.46 15.21 -24.77
C ALA A 83 14.55 15.28 -26.02
N ASP A 84 14.95 14.67 -27.14
CA ASP A 84 14.17 14.60 -28.38
C ASP A 84 12.83 13.87 -28.20
N GLN A 85 12.67 13.04 -27.16
CA GLN A 85 11.46 12.26 -26.89
C GLN A 85 10.66 12.81 -25.70
N ASP A 86 11.00 14.00 -25.21
CA ASP A 86 10.42 14.63 -24.01
C ASP A 86 10.47 13.72 -22.75
N ALA A 87 11.46 12.82 -22.69
CA ALA A 87 11.69 11.92 -21.57
C ALA A 87 12.67 12.56 -20.58
N ALA A 88 12.29 12.61 -19.30
CA ALA A 88 13.18 13.14 -18.28
C ALA A 88 14.15 12.08 -17.77
N PHE A 89 15.38 12.50 -17.47
CA PHE A 89 16.41 11.71 -16.82
C PHE A 89 16.56 12.17 -15.37
N VAL A 90 16.48 11.22 -14.44
CA VAL A 90 16.66 11.44 -13.01
C VAL A 90 17.74 10.49 -12.50
N MET A 91 18.72 11.02 -11.81
CA MET A 91 19.76 10.25 -11.14
C MET A 91 19.62 10.42 -9.64
N LEU A 92 19.38 9.30 -8.96
CA LEU A 92 19.31 9.22 -7.51
C LEU A 92 20.56 8.51 -7.00
N GLU A 93 21.16 9.04 -5.96
CA GLU A 93 22.17 8.32 -5.20
C GLU A 93 21.52 7.18 -4.41
N ARG A 94 22.32 6.19 -3.99
CA ARG A 94 21.82 5.03 -3.24
C ARG A 94 21.23 5.40 -1.89
N ASP A 95 21.59 6.58 -1.38
CA ASP A 95 21.02 7.12 -0.15
C ASP A 95 19.67 7.83 -0.34
N GLY A 96 19.19 7.93 -1.59
CA GLY A 96 17.99 8.66 -1.97
C GLY A 96 18.23 10.13 -2.28
N LYS A 97 19.46 10.66 -2.26
CA LYS A 97 19.72 12.04 -2.67
C LYS A 97 19.50 12.20 -4.17
N VAL A 98 18.85 13.28 -4.60
CA VAL A 98 18.73 13.61 -6.03
C VAL A 98 20.02 14.26 -6.51
N LEU A 99 20.73 13.62 -7.45
CA LEU A 99 22.00 14.10 -7.99
C LEU A 99 21.81 14.90 -9.28
N VAL A 100 21.01 14.36 -10.20
CA VAL A 100 20.75 14.97 -11.50
C VAL A 100 19.27 14.86 -11.80
N THR A 101 18.72 15.94 -12.34
CA THR A 101 17.39 15.92 -12.93
C THR A 101 17.41 16.79 -14.15
N THR A 102 17.23 16.17 -15.31
CA THR A 102 17.07 16.87 -16.58
C THR A 102 15.79 16.40 -17.22
N GLY A 103 15.06 17.34 -17.80
CA GLY A 103 13.79 17.09 -18.45
C GLY A 103 13.68 17.91 -19.73
N PRO A 104 12.62 17.71 -20.51
CA PRO A 104 12.39 18.50 -21.71
C PRO A 104 12.55 20.00 -21.45
N VAL A 105 13.36 20.64 -22.29
CA VAL A 105 13.73 22.06 -22.20
C VAL A 105 12.49 22.92 -22.41
N ARG A 106 12.41 24.04 -21.68
CA ARG A 106 11.22 24.89 -21.59
C ARG A 106 11.37 26.23 -22.28
N PRO A 107 10.26 26.89 -22.66
CA PRO A 107 10.24 28.34 -22.77
C PRO A 107 10.50 28.96 -21.39
N SER A 108 11.54 29.76 -21.30
CA SER A 108 11.86 30.54 -20.11
C SER A 108 11.30 31.96 -20.29
N ASP A 109 10.30 32.33 -19.51
CA ASP A 109 9.85 33.72 -19.45
C ASP A 109 10.61 34.45 -18.34
N ALA A 110 11.45 35.42 -18.72
CA ALA A 110 12.21 36.23 -17.78
C ALA A 110 11.32 37.05 -16.83
N LYS A 111 10.10 37.43 -17.26
CA LYS A 111 9.14 38.16 -16.41
C LYS A 111 8.64 37.30 -15.28
N LEU A 112 8.34 36.02 -15.56
CA LEU A 112 7.91 35.07 -14.54
C LEU A 112 9.01 34.82 -13.50
N ARG A 113 10.27 34.62 -13.95
CA ARG A 113 11.40 34.46 -13.01
C ARG A 113 11.67 35.71 -12.18
N ARG A 114 11.51 36.90 -12.76
CA ARG A 114 11.58 38.16 -12.00
C ARG A 114 10.47 38.25 -10.96
N ALA A 115 9.24 37.91 -11.34
CA ALA A 115 8.11 37.86 -10.40
C ALA A 115 8.37 36.87 -9.25
N GLN A 116 8.94 35.71 -9.55
CA GLN A 116 9.39 34.74 -8.55
C GLN A 116 10.42 35.35 -7.60
N SER A 117 11.48 35.97 -8.12
CA SER A 117 12.52 36.60 -7.28
C SER A 117 12.00 37.76 -6.42
N LEU A 118 10.91 38.41 -6.84
CA LEU A 118 10.30 39.55 -6.15
C LEU A 118 9.10 39.13 -5.29
N ALA A 119 8.86 37.83 -5.11
CA ALA A 119 7.67 37.33 -4.40
C ALA A 119 7.54 37.92 -2.98
N GLN A 120 8.64 37.99 -2.24
CA GLN A 120 8.71 38.59 -0.90
C GLN A 120 8.31 40.08 -0.89
N GLN A 121 8.77 40.85 -1.88
CA GLN A 121 8.45 42.28 -1.97
C GLN A 121 6.99 42.52 -2.34
N SER A 122 6.37 41.57 -3.05
CA SER A 122 4.96 41.64 -3.45
C SER A 122 3.98 41.11 -2.40
N GLY A 123 4.46 40.50 -1.31
CA GLY A 123 3.64 39.80 -0.30
C GLY A 123 3.01 38.49 -0.79
N LEU A 124 3.34 38.05 -2.01
CA LEU A 124 2.87 36.77 -2.56
C LEU A 124 3.46 35.56 -1.84
N ASP A 125 4.63 35.73 -1.23
CA ASP A 125 5.32 34.67 -0.49
C ASP A 125 4.47 34.13 0.65
N VAL A 126 3.83 35.02 1.43
CA VAL A 126 2.92 34.64 2.51
C VAL A 126 1.69 33.92 1.95
N ILE A 127 1.09 34.42 0.86
CA ILE A 127 -0.10 33.82 0.24
C ILE A 127 0.19 32.40 -0.25
N VAL A 128 1.30 32.23 -0.98
CA VAL A 128 1.70 30.93 -1.53
C VAL A 128 2.13 29.98 -0.42
N ALA A 129 2.92 30.43 0.55
CA ALA A 129 3.35 29.62 1.69
C ALA A 129 2.16 29.12 2.51
N ARG A 130 1.19 30.00 2.78
CA ARG A 130 -0.03 29.67 3.53
C ARG A 130 -0.84 28.59 2.82
N GLU A 131 -1.04 28.70 1.51
CA GLU A 131 -1.78 27.71 0.73
C GLU A 131 -1.06 26.35 0.70
N LEU A 132 0.26 26.34 0.45
CA LEU A 132 1.04 25.09 0.40
C LEU A 132 1.01 24.35 1.74
N ILE A 133 1.19 25.07 2.85
CA ILE A 133 1.13 24.48 4.20
C ILE A 133 -0.30 24.13 4.59
N SER A 134 -1.30 24.89 4.18
CA SER A 134 -2.71 24.53 4.39
C SER A 134 -3.03 23.19 3.75
N GLN A 135 -2.65 22.98 2.48
CA GLN A 135 -2.82 21.68 1.80
C GLN A 135 -2.07 20.54 2.50
N LYS A 136 -0.85 20.81 2.99
CA LYS A 136 -0.07 19.84 3.77
C LYS A 136 -0.81 19.43 5.05
N LEU A 137 -1.24 20.40 5.86
CA LEU A 137 -1.93 20.14 7.13
C LEU A 137 -3.28 19.46 6.90
N THR A 138 -4.07 19.89 5.92
CA THR A 138 -5.32 19.20 5.53
C THR A 138 -5.07 17.74 5.15
N GLY A 139 -3.99 17.47 4.40
CA GLY A 139 -3.61 16.11 4.05
C GLY A 139 -3.21 15.27 5.26
N GLN A 140 -2.38 15.83 6.15
CA GLN A 140 -1.91 15.18 7.38
C GLN A 140 -3.05 14.91 8.36
N GLU A 141 -3.94 15.88 8.56
CA GLU A 141 -5.18 15.77 9.33
C GLU A 141 -6.02 14.57 8.84
N ARG A 142 -6.23 14.47 7.53
CA ARG A 142 -6.99 13.37 6.92
C ARG A 142 -6.32 12.01 7.13
N VAL A 143 -4.99 11.95 7.04
CA VAL A 143 -4.23 10.70 7.29
C VAL A 143 -4.32 10.30 8.77
N ALA A 144 -4.13 11.24 9.69
CA ALA A 144 -4.24 11.01 11.12
C ALA A 144 -5.65 10.48 11.49
N ARG A 145 -6.69 11.14 10.98
CA ARG A 145 -8.08 10.77 11.27
C ARG A 145 -8.49 9.42 10.67
N HIS A 146 -8.24 9.21 9.39
CA HIS A 146 -8.85 8.07 8.67
C HIS A 146 -7.95 6.84 8.54
N LYS A 147 -6.62 6.99 8.59
CA LYS A 147 -5.68 5.86 8.47
C LYS A 147 -5.05 5.46 9.80
N LEU A 148 -4.68 6.44 10.62
CA LEU A 148 -4.11 6.19 11.95
C LEU A 148 -5.18 6.07 13.04
N HIS A 149 -6.40 6.55 12.77
CA HIS A 149 -7.50 6.60 13.74
C HIS A 149 -7.17 7.41 15.01
N ASP A 150 -6.27 8.39 14.88
CA ASP A 150 -5.90 9.31 15.97
C ASP A 150 -6.64 10.64 15.81
N ASN A 151 -7.82 10.70 16.43
CA ASN A 151 -8.67 11.90 16.39
C ASN A 151 -8.06 13.07 17.17
N ALA A 152 -7.27 12.81 18.21
CA ALA A 152 -6.65 13.86 19.01
C ALA A 152 -5.55 14.58 18.22
N ALA A 153 -4.66 13.82 17.57
CA ALA A 153 -3.65 14.38 16.68
C ALA A 153 -4.31 15.09 15.48
N ALA A 154 -5.36 14.50 14.89
CA ALA A 154 -6.09 15.13 13.80
C ALA A 154 -6.72 16.48 14.22
N GLN A 155 -7.30 16.57 15.42
CA GLN A 155 -7.87 17.82 15.91
C GLN A 155 -6.78 18.87 16.15
N ALA A 156 -5.67 18.50 16.78
CA ALA A 156 -4.55 19.43 16.99
C ALA A 156 -4.00 19.98 15.66
N ILE A 157 -3.87 19.14 14.62
CA ILE A 157 -3.46 19.58 13.29
C ILE A 157 -4.50 20.53 12.66
N ALA A 158 -5.79 20.26 12.86
CA ALA A 158 -6.87 21.12 12.36
C ALA A 158 -6.83 22.50 13.04
N ASP A 159 -6.53 22.56 14.34
CA ASP A 159 -6.41 23.81 15.10
C ASP A 159 -5.24 24.66 14.57
N TYR A 160 -4.07 24.04 14.32
CA TYR A 160 -2.94 24.73 13.67
C TYR A 160 -3.26 25.19 12.25
N ARG A 161 -4.06 24.43 11.49
CA ARG A 161 -4.52 24.83 10.16
C ARG A 161 -5.47 26.03 10.21
N LEU A 162 -6.31 26.14 11.25
CA LEU A 162 -7.16 27.32 11.45
C LEU A 162 -6.32 28.55 11.81
N ALA A 163 -5.35 28.40 12.72
CA ALA A 163 -4.42 29.48 13.08
C ALA A 163 -3.56 29.96 11.89
N LEU A 164 -3.28 29.07 10.93
CA LEU A 164 -2.52 29.38 9.73
C LEU A 164 -3.22 30.44 8.84
N ALA A 165 -4.56 30.54 8.89
CA ALA A 165 -5.31 31.52 8.11
C ALA A 165 -4.93 32.97 8.46
N GLU A 166 -4.66 33.21 9.75
CA GLU A 166 -4.32 34.52 10.32
C GLU A 166 -2.81 34.79 10.33
N ALA A 167 -1.98 33.87 9.83
CA ALA A 167 -0.53 34.03 9.85
C ALA A 167 -0.05 35.06 8.82
N GLU A 168 0.50 36.18 9.29
CA GLU A 168 0.95 37.29 8.44
C GLU A 168 2.39 37.16 7.94
N THR A 169 3.21 36.29 8.55
CA THR A 169 4.63 36.13 8.21
C THR A 169 4.99 34.68 7.92
N VAL A 170 5.99 34.49 7.05
CA VAL A 170 6.52 33.17 6.70
C VAL A 170 7.07 32.43 7.93
N ASP A 171 7.66 33.13 8.89
CA ASP A 171 8.17 32.52 10.12
C ASP A 171 7.06 31.96 11.01
N THR A 172 5.93 32.68 11.15
CA THR A 172 4.74 32.17 11.85
C THR A 172 4.18 30.94 11.15
N ILE A 173 4.12 30.95 9.81
CA ILE A 173 3.71 29.79 9.00
C ILE A 173 4.62 28.58 9.28
N ARG A 174 5.94 28.77 9.31
CA ARG A 174 6.92 27.70 9.62
C ARG A 174 6.77 27.16 11.04
N SER A 175 6.49 28.03 12.01
CA SER A 175 6.25 27.60 13.40
C SER A 175 5.01 26.71 13.51
N LEU A 176 3.89 27.12 12.90
CA LEU A 176 2.65 26.34 12.87
C LEU A 176 2.83 25.02 12.11
N GLU A 177 3.54 25.03 10.99
CA GLU A 177 3.91 23.83 10.24
C GLU A 177 4.70 22.84 11.12
N SER A 178 5.71 23.32 11.84
CA SER A 178 6.55 22.48 12.70
C SER A 178 5.73 21.84 13.83
N GLN A 179 4.81 22.59 14.44
CA GLN A 179 3.94 22.08 15.50
C GLN A 179 2.95 21.03 14.95
N GLY A 180 2.32 21.31 13.81
CA GLY A 180 1.45 20.36 13.12
C GLY A 180 2.19 19.08 12.72
N ALA A 181 3.42 19.21 12.21
CA ALA A 181 4.27 18.08 11.86
C ALA A 181 4.66 17.25 13.09
N ALA A 182 4.94 17.89 14.23
CA ALA A 182 5.25 17.18 15.48
C ALA A 182 4.06 16.33 15.97
N ALA A 183 2.85 16.90 15.97
CA ALA A 183 1.62 16.17 16.29
C ALA A 183 1.38 15.02 15.31
N TYR A 184 1.56 15.28 14.01
CA TYR A 184 1.40 14.28 12.96
C TYR A 184 2.36 13.08 13.13
N TRP A 185 3.66 13.33 13.27
CA TRP A 185 4.64 12.25 13.41
C TRP A 185 4.55 11.54 14.77
N ALA A 186 3.98 12.16 15.80
CA ALA A 186 3.66 11.48 17.05
C ALA A 186 2.59 10.40 16.84
N ALA A 187 1.56 10.64 16.02
CA ALA A 187 0.53 9.66 15.70
C ALA A 187 1.06 8.42 14.95
N TRP A 188 2.22 8.52 14.30
CA TRP A 188 2.87 7.38 13.64
C TRP A 188 3.60 6.44 14.59
N ARG A 189 3.85 6.85 15.84
CA ARG A 189 4.83 6.20 16.72
C ARG A 189 4.61 4.71 16.90
N ASP A 190 3.36 4.32 17.10
CA ASP A 190 2.97 2.95 17.42
C ASP A 190 2.53 2.12 16.20
N VAL A 191 2.67 2.67 14.99
CA VAL A 191 2.38 1.95 13.75
C VAL A 191 3.27 0.71 13.65
N GLN A 192 2.62 -0.45 13.56
CA GLN A 192 3.28 -1.74 13.44
C GLN A 192 3.70 -2.00 11.99
N VAL A 193 4.95 -2.41 11.80
CA VAL A 193 5.47 -2.83 10.51
C VAL A 193 5.47 -4.35 10.45
N LEU A 194 4.66 -4.89 9.55
CA LEU A 194 4.46 -6.34 9.45
C LEU A 194 5.51 -6.98 8.56
N PHE A 195 6.00 -8.15 8.95
CA PHE A 195 6.87 -9.02 8.14
C PHE A 195 6.29 -10.45 8.09
N PRO A 196 6.59 -11.24 7.04
CA PRO A 196 6.25 -12.65 7.03
C PRO A 196 6.89 -13.38 8.22
N ARG A 197 6.19 -14.36 8.80
CA ARG A 197 6.69 -15.13 9.94
C ARG A 197 8.05 -15.79 9.67
N LYS A 198 8.28 -16.25 8.44
CA LYS A 198 9.57 -16.82 8.02
C LYS A 198 10.73 -15.83 8.16
N ASP A 199 10.45 -14.54 7.98
CA ASP A 199 11.47 -13.49 7.95
C ASP A 199 11.73 -12.89 9.32
N LEU A 200 10.78 -12.99 10.26
CA LEU A 200 10.87 -12.41 11.62
C LEU A 200 12.21 -12.69 12.34
N PRO A 201 12.80 -13.91 12.32
CA PRO A 201 14.08 -14.14 12.98
C PRO A 201 15.26 -13.33 12.42
N ARG A 202 15.13 -12.80 11.20
CA ARG A 202 16.16 -11.99 10.51
C ARG A 202 15.84 -10.49 10.54
N VAL A 203 14.69 -10.10 11.09
CA VAL A 203 14.23 -8.71 11.17
C VAL A 203 14.70 -8.13 12.50
N PRO A 204 15.45 -7.01 12.51
CA PRO A 204 15.77 -6.30 13.74
C PRO A 204 14.50 -5.89 14.49
N GLU A 205 14.49 -5.99 15.82
CA GLU A 205 13.30 -5.69 16.64
C GLU A 205 12.80 -4.26 16.41
N HIS A 206 13.71 -3.30 16.30
CA HIS A 206 13.39 -1.89 16.06
C HIS A 206 12.75 -1.61 14.68
N TRP A 207 12.76 -2.57 13.74
CA TRP A 207 12.06 -2.46 12.46
C TRP A 207 10.57 -2.81 12.54
N LEU A 208 10.13 -3.48 13.62
CA LEU A 208 8.75 -3.94 13.78
C LEU A 208 7.77 -2.81 14.12
N LYS A 209 8.29 -1.62 14.45
CA LYS A 209 7.52 -0.41 14.72
C LYS A 209 8.10 0.77 13.96
N PHE A 210 7.27 1.75 13.64
CA PHE A 210 7.73 2.99 13.03
C PHE A 210 8.60 3.83 13.98
N GLY A 211 8.14 4.07 15.21
CA GLY A 211 8.88 4.88 16.19
C GLY A 211 8.86 6.37 15.87
N THR A 212 9.95 6.92 15.33
CA THR A 212 10.08 8.36 15.05
C THR A 212 10.56 8.60 13.64
N ARG A 213 10.21 9.77 13.08
CA ARG A 213 10.66 10.22 11.76
C ARG A 213 12.17 10.51 11.73
N LYS A 214 12.76 10.88 12.87
CA LYS A 214 14.18 11.20 13.03
C LYS A 214 14.97 9.95 13.40
N SER A 215 16.18 9.82 12.86
CA SER A 215 17.13 8.80 13.30
C SER A 215 17.37 8.89 14.80
N LEU A 216 17.32 7.76 15.52
CA LEU A 216 17.70 7.71 16.93
C LEU A 216 19.22 7.89 17.13
N LEU A 217 20.02 7.64 16.08
CA LEU A 217 21.48 7.73 16.14
C LEU A 217 22.00 9.12 15.78
N SER A 218 21.44 9.73 14.74
CA SER A 218 21.92 11.03 14.21
C SER A 218 20.97 12.20 14.42
N GLY A 219 19.73 11.96 14.86
CA GLY A 219 18.67 12.97 14.92
C GLY A 219 18.15 13.44 13.55
N SER A 220 18.77 13.02 12.45
CA SER A 220 18.41 13.42 11.10
C SER A 220 17.24 12.60 10.55
N PRO A 221 16.23 13.22 9.90
CA PRO A 221 15.20 12.48 9.18
C PRO A 221 15.72 11.83 7.88
N ARG A 222 16.89 12.23 7.37
CA ARG A 222 17.44 11.70 6.11
C ARG A 222 18.13 10.34 6.29
N LEU A 223 18.48 9.98 7.53
CA LEU A 223 19.13 8.71 7.86
C LEU A 223 18.08 7.78 8.48
N ALA A 224 17.45 6.96 7.64
CA ALA A 224 16.36 6.09 8.08
C ALA A 224 16.92 4.98 8.97
N THR A 225 16.33 4.73 10.14
CA THR A 225 16.69 3.59 10.99
C THR A 225 15.70 2.44 10.87
N ASN A 226 14.65 2.59 10.05
CA ASN A 226 13.67 1.54 9.84
C ASN A 226 13.12 1.54 8.40
N PRO A 227 12.48 0.44 7.98
CA PRO A 227 11.95 0.24 6.63
C PRO A 227 10.96 1.31 6.17
N ALA A 228 10.04 1.75 7.04
CA ALA A 228 9.03 2.74 6.71
C ALA A 228 9.67 4.12 6.44
N ASN A 229 10.62 4.53 7.27
CA ASN A 229 11.41 5.75 7.04
C ASN A 229 12.26 5.65 5.75
N ALA A 230 12.81 4.48 5.44
CA ALA A 230 13.56 4.28 4.19
C ALA A 230 12.66 4.45 2.96
N MET A 231 11.42 3.92 3.01
CA MET A 231 10.41 4.11 1.97
C MET A 231 10.02 5.59 1.82
N LEU A 232 9.76 6.29 2.94
CA LEU A 232 9.42 7.72 2.94
C LEU A 232 10.54 8.56 2.34
N ASN A 233 11.78 8.36 2.77
CA ASN A 233 12.94 9.09 2.25
C ASN A 233 13.09 8.92 0.73
N PHE A 234 12.98 7.68 0.25
CA PHE A 234 13.09 7.40 -1.18
C PHE A 234 11.95 8.03 -1.99
N LEU A 235 10.70 7.91 -1.52
CA LEU A 235 9.55 8.49 -2.21
C LEU A 235 9.54 10.02 -2.15
N TYR A 236 10.05 10.63 -1.08
CA TYR A 236 10.25 12.08 -1.01
C TYR A 236 11.31 12.55 -2.00
N ALA A 237 12.39 11.81 -2.21
CA ALA A 237 13.37 12.15 -3.24
C ALA A 237 12.81 12.03 -4.66
N LEU A 238 11.99 11.01 -4.90
CA LEU A 238 11.26 10.87 -6.16
C LEU A 238 10.28 12.03 -6.36
N LEU A 239 9.55 12.41 -5.31
CA LEU A 239 8.65 13.56 -5.32
C LEU A 239 9.39 14.88 -5.54
N GLU A 240 10.55 15.08 -4.90
CA GLU A 240 11.42 16.24 -5.10
C GLU A 240 11.85 16.34 -6.57
N SER A 241 12.24 15.22 -7.17
CA SER A 241 12.59 15.15 -8.60
C SER A 241 11.42 15.55 -9.49
N GLU A 242 10.21 15.04 -9.21
CA GLU A 242 9.01 15.43 -9.96
C GLU A 242 8.60 16.89 -9.71
N SER A 243 8.83 17.44 -8.52
CA SER A 243 8.63 18.87 -8.22
C SER A 243 9.59 19.76 -8.99
N ARG A 244 10.87 19.39 -9.08
CA ARG A 244 11.85 20.08 -9.92
C ARG A 244 11.46 20.03 -11.42
N LEU A 245 10.99 18.87 -11.88
CA LEU A 245 10.47 18.68 -13.24
C LEU A 245 9.15 19.43 -13.48
N ALA A 246 8.33 19.67 -12.46
CA ALA A 246 7.12 20.48 -12.60
C ALA A 246 7.45 21.98 -12.62
N ALA A 247 8.23 22.46 -11.65
CA ALA A 247 8.59 23.87 -11.50
C ALA A 247 9.15 24.44 -12.80
N ALA A 248 10.22 23.85 -13.29
CA ALA A 248 10.82 24.42 -14.48
C ALA A 248 9.93 24.22 -15.73
N ALA A 249 8.90 23.33 -15.75
CA ALA A 249 8.04 22.99 -16.92
C ALA A 249 7.14 24.15 -17.27
N LEU A 250 6.95 24.98 -16.27
CA LEU A 250 6.22 26.22 -16.27
C LEU A 250 7.16 27.43 -16.37
N GLY A 251 8.47 27.22 -16.48
CA GLY A 251 9.48 28.26 -16.63
C GLY A 251 9.98 28.87 -15.31
N LEU A 252 9.61 28.28 -14.16
CA LEU A 252 10.10 28.70 -12.84
C LEU A 252 11.55 28.25 -12.60
N ASP A 253 12.25 28.97 -11.72
CA ASP A 253 13.55 28.54 -11.21
C ASP A 253 13.33 27.60 -10.00
N PRO A 254 13.74 26.32 -10.06
CA PRO A 254 13.57 25.40 -8.93
C PRO A 254 14.36 25.79 -7.67
N GLY A 255 15.43 26.59 -7.81
CA GLY A 255 16.28 27.04 -6.71
C GLY A 255 15.69 28.15 -5.87
N LEU A 256 14.89 29.04 -6.47
CA LEU A 256 14.33 30.22 -5.81
C LEU A 256 13.11 29.86 -4.96
N GLY A 257 13.33 29.63 -3.67
CA GLY A 257 12.28 29.28 -2.72
C GLY A 257 11.33 30.43 -2.40
N ILE A 258 10.14 30.08 -1.95
CA ILE A 258 9.12 30.99 -1.43
C ILE A 258 9.01 30.80 0.09
N LEU A 259 8.83 29.56 0.55
CA LEU A 259 8.74 29.21 1.98
C LEU A 259 10.11 28.81 2.53
N HIS A 260 10.82 27.95 1.80
CA HIS A 260 12.17 27.53 2.18
C HIS A 260 13.19 28.59 1.80
N VAL A 261 14.01 29.00 2.78
CA VAL A 261 15.14 29.94 2.57
C VAL A 261 16.07 29.45 1.46
N ASP A 262 16.64 30.35 0.67
CA ASP A 262 17.62 29.97 -0.34
C ASP A 262 18.87 29.39 0.31
N THR A 263 19.27 28.19 -0.11
CA THR A 263 20.50 27.55 0.34
C THR A 263 21.28 27.06 -0.88
N PRO A 264 22.62 27.17 -0.89
CA PRO A 264 23.42 26.76 -2.03
C PRO A 264 23.08 25.34 -2.50
N ALA A 265 22.88 25.19 -3.81
CA ALA A 265 22.61 23.91 -4.48
C ALA A 265 21.37 23.13 -3.98
N ARG A 266 20.41 23.79 -3.32
CA ARG A 266 19.10 23.21 -3.01
C ARG A 266 18.03 23.79 -3.93
N ASP A 267 17.18 22.92 -4.44
CA ASP A 267 15.96 23.32 -5.14
C ASP A 267 14.86 23.68 -4.14
N SER A 268 14.99 24.86 -3.52
CA SER A 268 14.07 25.31 -2.46
C SER A 268 12.62 25.40 -2.94
N LEU A 269 12.36 25.85 -4.18
CA LEU A 269 10.99 25.82 -4.73
C LEU A 269 10.49 24.38 -4.90
N ALA A 270 11.36 23.45 -5.31
CA ALA A 270 10.93 22.05 -5.43
C ALA A 270 10.53 21.46 -4.06
N CYS A 271 11.25 21.85 -3.01
CA CYS A 271 10.89 21.55 -1.61
C CYS A 271 9.55 22.19 -1.21
N ASP A 272 9.30 23.45 -1.59
CA ASP A 272 8.02 24.11 -1.32
C ASP A 272 6.84 23.39 -2.01
N LEU A 273 6.96 23.12 -3.31
CA LEU A 273 5.91 22.47 -4.08
C LEU A 273 5.58 21.07 -3.57
N MET A 274 6.58 20.31 -3.12
CA MET A 274 6.34 18.97 -2.61
C MET A 274 5.61 18.97 -1.24
N GLU A 275 5.66 20.05 -0.45
CA GLU A 275 5.01 20.10 0.88
C GLU A 275 3.51 19.78 0.79
N ALA A 276 2.80 20.33 -0.20
CA ALA A 276 1.38 20.07 -0.43
C ALA A 276 1.09 18.60 -0.80
N ILE A 277 2.10 17.86 -1.26
CA ILE A 277 1.96 16.48 -1.77
C ILE A 277 2.50 15.44 -0.80
N ARG A 278 3.40 15.80 0.14
CA ARG A 278 3.94 14.88 1.16
C ARG A 278 2.87 14.03 1.85
N PRO A 279 1.70 14.56 2.28
CA PRO A 279 0.71 13.73 2.96
C PRO A 279 0.12 12.62 2.08
N LYS A 280 0.14 12.78 0.74
CA LYS A 280 -0.28 11.73 -0.21
C LYS A 280 0.76 10.62 -0.31
N VAL A 281 2.06 10.96 -0.24
CA VAL A 281 3.15 9.97 -0.13
C VAL A 281 3.06 9.23 1.20
N ASP A 282 2.80 9.96 2.29
CA ASP A 282 2.67 9.41 3.63
C ASP A 282 1.51 8.40 3.69
N ALA A 283 0.35 8.78 3.15
CA ALA A 283 -0.81 7.92 2.97
C ALA A 283 -0.48 6.64 2.19
N TYR A 284 0.30 6.75 1.11
CA TYR A 284 0.72 5.62 0.29
C TYR A 284 1.63 4.65 1.07
N VAL A 285 2.60 5.16 1.83
CA VAL A 285 3.46 4.32 2.68
C VAL A 285 2.66 3.66 3.80
N LEU A 286 1.74 4.39 4.44
CA LEU A 286 0.84 3.83 5.44
C LEU A 286 -0.01 2.68 4.86
N ASP A 287 -0.56 2.87 3.67
CA ASP A 287 -1.33 1.82 3.00
C ASP A 287 -0.50 0.57 2.77
N TRP A 288 0.77 0.70 2.37
CA TRP A 288 1.69 -0.43 2.28
C TRP A 288 1.87 -1.14 3.62
N VAL A 289 2.29 -0.39 4.64
CA VAL A 289 2.69 -0.92 5.95
C VAL A 289 1.51 -1.57 6.68
N LEU A 290 0.30 -1.02 6.55
CA LEU A 290 -0.90 -1.53 7.21
C LEU A 290 -1.57 -2.67 6.44
N SER A 291 -1.54 -2.65 5.10
CA SER A 291 -2.30 -3.62 4.30
C SER A 291 -1.56 -4.95 4.11
N GLN A 292 -0.23 -4.93 4.01
CA GLN A 292 0.55 -6.11 3.61
C GLN A 292 1.89 -6.20 4.36
N PRO A 293 2.41 -7.42 4.61
CA PRO A 293 3.72 -7.56 5.23
C PRO A 293 4.82 -7.17 4.23
N LEU A 294 5.84 -6.47 4.71
CA LEU A 294 7.05 -6.13 3.97
C LEU A 294 8.00 -7.33 3.96
N ARG A 295 8.76 -7.53 2.87
CA ARG A 295 9.79 -8.57 2.84
C ARG A 295 11.08 -8.07 3.49
N ARG A 296 11.77 -8.95 4.21
CA ARG A 296 13.08 -8.60 4.79
C ARG A 296 14.17 -8.35 3.73
N ASP A 297 14.07 -9.00 2.57
CA ASP A 297 15.01 -8.88 1.45
C ASP A 297 14.92 -7.55 0.68
N TRP A 298 13.89 -6.75 0.93
CA TRP A 298 13.74 -5.41 0.35
C TRP A 298 14.58 -4.35 1.05
N PHE A 299 15.16 -4.67 2.19
CA PHE A 299 15.87 -3.73 3.03
C PHE A 299 17.23 -4.27 3.46
N PHE A 300 18.17 -3.37 3.68
CA PHE A 300 19.48 -3.69 4.22
C PHE A 300 19.88 -2.65 5.26
N GLU A 301 20.48 -3.10 6.37
CA GLU A 301 20.98 -2.22 7.42
C GLU A 301 22.48 -2.03 7.24
N GLN A 302 22.92 -0.79 7.10
CA GLN A 302 24.32 -0.43 7.03
C GLN A 302 24.96 -0.49 8.42
N ARG A 303 26.30 -0.48 8.47
CA ARG A 303 27.08 -0.55 9.72
C ARG A 303 26.80 0.59 10.71
N ASP A 304 26.27 1.71 10.22
CA ASP A 304 25.87 2.90 10.98
C ASP A 304 24.39 2.87 11.40
N GLY A 305 23.71 1.72 11.27
CA GLY A 305 22.29 1.55 11.62
C GLY A 305 21.32 2.10 10.59
N ASN A 306 21.80 2.54 9.42
CA ASN A 306 20.97 3.14 8.39
C ASN A 306 20.29 2.05 7.54
N CYS A 307 18.96 2.06 7.51
CA CYS A 307 18.13 1.19 6.71
C CYS A 307 18.00 1.73 5.28
N ARG A 308 18.40 0.91 4.30
CA ARG A 308 18.39 1.23 2.87
C ARG A 308 17.48 0.29 2.09
N LEU A 309 16.92 0.79 0.99
CA LEU A 309 16.13 0.00 0.07
C LEU A 309 17.03 -0.82 -0.85
N MET A 310 16.64 -2.06 -1.10
CA MET A 310 17.24 -2.90 -2.13
C MET A 310 16.66 -2.55 -3.51
N ALA A 311 17.46 -2.77 -4.55
CA ALA A 311 17.14 -2.39 -5.92
C ALA A 311 15.78 -2.92 -6.41
N SER A 312 15.48 -4.19 -6.12
CA SER A 312 14.21 -4.84 -6.50
C SER A 312 12.98 -4.09 -6.00
N PHE A 313 13.08 -3.49 -4.81
CA PHE A 313 12.00 -2.72 -4.23
C PHE A 313 12.02 -1.25 -4.65
N ALA A 314 13.20 -0.64 -4.76
CA ALA A 314 13.35 0.72 -5.26
C ALA A 314 12.76 0.89 -6.68
N ILE A 315 13.00 -0.09 -7.57
CA ILE A 315 12.37 -0.13 -8.92
C ILE A 315 10.85 -0.07 -8.81
N ARG A 316 10.24 -0.85 -7.91
CA ARG A 316 8.78 -0.83 -7.72
C ARG A 316 8.29 0.54 -7.25
N LEU A 317 9.00 1.18 -6.32
CA LEU A 317 8.63 2.52 -5.86
C LEU A 317 8.76 3.56 -6.97
N THR A 318 9.79 3.48 -7.83
CA THR A 318 9.95 4.42 -8.95
C THR A 318 8.83 4.36 -9.99
N GLU A 319 8.11 3.24 -10.13
CA GLU A 319 6.93 3.14 -11.01
C GLU A 319 5.82 4.14 -10.59
N THR A 320 5.87 4.66 -9.36
CA THR A 320 4.94 5.70 -8.86
C THR A 320 5.29 7.12 -9.32
N ALA A 321 6.41 7.36 -10.01
CA ALA A 321 6.83 8.71 -10.43
C ALA A 321 5.73 9.48 -11.17
N GLY A 322 5.04 8.81 -12.11
CA GLY A 322 3.93 9.41 -12.85
C GLY A 322 2.73 9.79 -11.98
N MET A 323 2.51 9.12 -10.85
CA MET A 323 1.50 9.51 -9.86
C MET A 323 1.87 10.83 -9.20
N TRP A 324 3.12 10.95 -8.73
CA TRP A 324 3.60 12.16 -8.07
C TRP A 324 3.65 13.35 -9.02
N SER A 325 4.07 13.13 -10.26
CA SER A 325 4.03 14.12 -11.34
C SER A 325 2.62 14.72 -11.52
N ARG A 326 1.59 13.85 -11.58
CA ARG A 326 0.18 14.28 -11.70
C ARG A 326 -0.32 14.98 -10.44
N ALA A 327 0.18 14.61 -9.27
CA ALA A 327 -0.20 15.23 -8.01
C ALA A 327 0.40 16.64 -7.85
N VAL A 328 1.65 16.83 -8.27
CA VAL A 328 2.36 18.12 -8.20
C VAL A 328 1.88 19.10 -9.26
N GLY A 329 1.51 18.63 -10.46
CA GLY A 329 1.15 19.48 -11.60
C GLY A 329 0.18 20.62 -11.27
N PRO A 330 -1.00 20.35 -10.66
CA PRO A 330 -1.94 21.40 -10.28
C PRO A 330 -1.37 22.43 -9.30
N VAL A 331 -0.56 21.98 -8.33
CA VAL A 331 0.06 22.87 -7.33
C VAL A 331 1.08 23.80 -8.01
N ALA A 332 1.94 23.25 -8.86
CA ALA A 332 2.94 24.02 -9.58
C ALA A 332 2.31 25.04 -10.55
N GLU A 333 1.22 24.66 -11.23
CA GLU A 333 0.46 25.55 -12.10
C GLU A 333 -0.23 26.68 -11.31
N TRP A 334 -0.81 26.37 -10.16
CA TRP A 334 -1.40 27.38 -9.28
C TRP A 334 -0.35 28.38 -8.79
N VAL A 335 0.82 27.92 -8.31
CA VAL A 335 1.93 28.80 -7.91
C VAL A 335 2.38 29.68 -9.08
N THR A 336 2.48 29.11 -10.28
CA THR A 336 2.84 29.86 -11.49
C THR A 336 1.81 30.94 -11.80
N GLN A 337 0.51 30.67 -11.64
CA GLN A 337 -0.55 31.66 -11.84
C GLN A 337 -0.47 32.80 -10.82
N GLN A 338 -0.19 32.49 -9.54
CA GLN A 338 0.01 33.52 -8.52
C GLN A 338 1.17 34.43 -8.88
N LEU A 339 2.32 33.86 -9.24
CA LEU A 339 3.51 34.62 -9.66
C LEU A 339 3.26 35.41 -10.94
N TRP A 340 2.52 34.86 -11.90
CA TRP A 340 2.22 35.56 -13.14
C TRP A 340 1.32 36.78 -12.91
N SER A 341 0.43 36.73 -11.92
CA SER A 341 -0.52 37.80 -11.63
C SER A 341 0.14 39.14 -11.28
N THR A 342 1.40 39.14 -10.84
CA THR A 342 2.18 40.35 -10.53
C THR A 342 2.96 40.91 -11.72
N THR A 343 2.99 40.20 -12.85
CA THR A 343 3.65 40.70 -14.06
C THR A 343 2.78 41.79 -14.72
N ARG A 344 3.22 43.05 -14.68
CA ARG A 344 2.48 44.21 -15.23
C ARG A 344 2.19 44.08 -16.74
N LYS A 345 0.98 43.61 -17.08
CA LYS A 345 0.08 44.02 -18.18
C LYS A 345 -1.04 42.97 -18.27
N ARG A 346 -2.16 43.24 -17.59
CA ARG A 346 -3.40 42.46 -17.72
C ARG A 346 -3.99 42.69 -19.11
N THR A 347 -3.63 41.82 -20.05
CA THR A 347 -4.54 41.48 -21.15
C THR A 347 -5.08 40.10 -20.81
N GLN A 348 -6.41 39.95 -20.76
CA GLN A 348 -7.09 38.67 -20.45
C GLN A 348 -6.64 37.51 -21.35
N SER A 349 -5.94 37.79 -22.45
CA SER A 349 -5.41 36.81 -23.40
C SER A 349 -4.12 36.09 -22.98
N ASN A 350 -3.45 36.48 -21.88
CA ASN A 350 -2.10 35.98 -21.53
C ASN A 350 -2.05 35.23 -20.18
N LEU A 351 -2.96 34.30 -19.90
CA LEU A 351 -2.79 33.38 -18.77
C LEU A 351 -1.64 32.39 -19.05
N PRO A 352 -0.84 32.00 -18.03
CA PRO A 352 0.21 31.02 -18.23
C PRO A 352 -0.41 29.69 -18.68
N PRO A 353 0.22 28.97 -19.61
CA PRO A 353 -0.32 27.73 -20.15
C PRO A 353 -0.34 26.63 -19.08
N THR A 354 -1.45 25.92 -18.96
CA THR A 354 -1.62 24.75 -18.07
C THR A 354 -1.02 23.49 -18.70
N ARG A 355 0.31 23.47 -18.90
CA ARG A 355 1.00 22.43 -19.67
C ARG A 355 1.03 21.06 -18.98
N LEU A 356 0.99 21.02 -17.66
CA LEU A 356 1.07 19.79 -16.87
C LEU A 356 -0.30 19.12 -16.74
N THR A 357 -1.35 19.92 -16.53
CA THR A 357 -2.72 19.41 -16.35
C THR A 357 -3.52 19.40 -17.66
N GLN A 358 -3.12 20.21 -18.64
CA GLN A 358 -3.85 20.47 -19.89
C GLN A 358 -5.26 21.01 -19.64
N THR A 359 -5.46 21.73 -18.53
CA THR A 359 -6.79 22.18 -18.08
C THR A 359 -7.46 23.08 -19.11
N HIS A 360 -6.79 24.11 -19.64
CA HIS A 360 -7.37 25.00 -20.66
C HIS A 360 -7.81 24.22 -21.92
N ARG A 361 -7.03 23.21 -22.33
CA ARG A 361 -7.37 22.37 -23.50
C ARG A 361 -8.58 21.47 -23.23
N ARG A 362 -8.78 21.02 -21.99
CA ARG A 362 -9.92 20.20 -21.58
C ARG A 362 -11.18 21.04 -21.46
N GLU A 363 -11.09 22.21 -20.84
CA GLU A 363 -12.18 23.18 -20.74
C GLU A 363 -12.65 23.62 -22.13
N ALA A 364 -11.73 23.93 -23.05
CA ALA A 364 -12.05 24.23 -24.45
C ALA A 364 -12.74 23.07 -25.19
N LYS A 365 -12.59 21.83 -24.69
CA LYS A 365 -13.27 20.63 -25.21
C LYS A 365 -14.56 20.28 -24.44
N GLY A 366 -15.00 21.13 -23.51
CA GLY A 366 -16.18 20.87 -22.67
C GLY A 366 -15.99 19.78 -21.62
N LEU A 367 -14.76 19.37 -21.32
CA LEU A 367 -14.45 18.35 -20.32
C LEU A 367 -14.19 19.01 -18.97
N SER A 368 -14.97 18.67 -17.94
CA SER A 368 -14.74 19.16 -16.58
C SER A 368 -13.37 18.72 -16.02
N SER A 369 -12.83 19.49 -15.06
CA SER A 369 -11.58 19.18 -14.38
C SER A 369 -11.71 17.88 -13.58
N VAL A 370 -11.29 16.76 -14.18
CA VAL A 370 -11.31 15.47 -13.49
C VAL A 370 -10.29 15.49 -12.36
N SER A 371 -10.79 15.37 -11.12
CA SER A 371 -10.03 14.87 -9.97
C SER A 371 -9.43 13.53 -10.39
N THR A 372 -8.16 13.56 -10.79
CA THR A 372 -7.48 12.35 -11.25
C THR A 372 -7.16 11.56 -9.99
N ALA A 373 -8.09 10.67 -9.58
CA ALA A 373 -7.85 9.75 -8.49
C ALA A 373 -6.49 9.09 -8.72
N LEU A 374 -5.59 9.23 -7.74
CA LEU A 374 -4.25 8.68 -7.85
C LEU A 374 -4.36 7.16 -7.79
N VAL A 375 -4.46 6.51 -8.96
CA VAL A 375 -4.48 5.05 -9.04
C VAL A 375 -3.08 4.54 -8.73
N ALA A 376 -2.93 3.98 -7.52
CA ALA A 376 -1.71 3.30 -7.12
C ALA A 376 -1.52 2.02 -7.93
N PRO A 377 -0.26 1.69 -8.32
CA PRO A 377 0.05 0.35 -8.80
C PRO A 377 -0.45 -0.69 -7.80
N ARG A 378 -1.04 -1.78 -8.29
CA ARG A 378 -1.57 -2.83 -7.41
C ARG A 378 -0.45 -3.42 -6.55
N LEU A 379 -0.70 -3.45 -5.26
CA LEU A 379 0.18 -4.08 -4.27
C LEU A 379 0.06 -5.60 -4.35
N GLU A 380 1.18 -6.30 -4.51
CA GLU A 380 1.21 -7.77 -4.49
C GLU A 380 0.83 -8.30 -3.10
N ASN A 381 -0.34 -8.92 -2.93
CA ASN A 381 -0.71 -9.49 -1.63
C ASN A 381 0.28 -10.56 -1.18
N LEU A 382 1.03 -10.32 -0.11
CA LEU A 382 2.01 -11.28 0.41
C LEU A 382 1.44 -12.17 1.53
N CYS A 383 1.79 -13.45 1.49
CA CYS A 383 1.48 -14.41 2.54
C CYS A 383 2.14 -14.02 3.87
N ARG A 384 1.35 -13.82 4.93
CA ARG A 384 1.87 -13.53 6.28
C ARG A 384 2.74 -14.66 6.87
N GLY A 385 2.64 -15.87 6.34
CA GLY A 385 3.48 -17.00 6.75
C GLY A 385 4.83 -17.02 6.05
N CYS A 386 4.82 -17.22 4.74
CA CYS A 386 6.01 -17.51 3.94
C CYS A 386 6.46 -16.38 3.01
N GLY A 387 5.71 -15.27 2.92
CA GLY A 387 6.03 -14.13 2.06
C GLY A 387 5.74 -14.34 0.57
N LYS A 388 5.24 -15.51 0.11
CA LYS A 388 4.88 -15.70 -1.31
C LYS A 388 3.73 -14.77 -1.72
N ALA A 389 3.77 -14.27 -2.96
CA ALA A 389 2.67 -13.50 -3.53
C ALA A 389 1.42 -14.39 -3.70
N ILE A 390 0.25 -13.81 -3.44
CA ILE A 390 -1.06 -14.47 -3.48
C ILE A 390 -1.98 -13.61 -4.36
N ALA A 391 -2.74 -14.24 -5.25
CA ALA A 391 -3.70 -13.53 -6.11
C ALA A 391 -4.96 -13.08 -5.34
N ASP A 392 -5.42 -13.87 -4.38
CA ASP A 392 -6.63 -13.60 -3.59
C ASP A 392 -6.38 -12.59 -2.47
N ARG A 393 -7.45 -11.95 -1.95
CA ARG A 393 -7.45 -11.13 -0.71
C ARG A 393 -7.21 -11.96 0.58
N ARG A 394 -6.64 -13.16 0.45
CA ARG A 394 -6.34 -14.06 1.58
C ARG A 394 -5.07 -13.60 2.29
N THR A 395 -5.04 -13.78 3.61
CA THR A 395 -3.87 -13.43 4.43
C THR A 395 -2.75 -14.48 4.40
N HIS A 396 -3.06 -15.71 4.01
CA HIS A 396 -2.13 -16.84 3.96
C HIS A 396 -2.34 -17.63 2.66
N CYS A 397 -1.26 -18.16 2.09
CA CYS A 397 -1.32 -19.09 0.96
C CYS A 397 -1.90 -20.45 1.41
N ALA A 398 -2.31 -21.31 0.46
CA ALA A 398 -2.94 -22.60 0.77
C ALA A 398 -2.17 -23.40 1.83
N ASN A 399 -0.85 -23.55 1.68
CA ASN A 399 -0.01 -24.30 2.61
C ASN A 399 0.08 -23.66 4.00
N CYS A 400 0.22 -22.32 4.07
CA CYS A 400 0.28 -21.61 5.35
C CYS A 400 -1.09 -21.50 6.04
N ALA A 401 -2.17 -21.58 5.27
CA ALA A 401 -3.53 -21.57 5.80
C ALA A 401 -3.81 -22.86 6.59
N VAL A 402 -3.38 -24.02 6.09
CA VAL A 402 -3.55 -25.32 6.77
C VAL A 402 -2.85 -25.32 8.14
N SER A 403 -1.56 -24.98 8.18
CA SER A 403 -0.80 -24.97 9.45
C SER A 403 -1.34 -23.94 10.45
N THR A 404 -1.86 -22.81 9.97
CA THR A 404 -2.49 -21.80 10.82
C THR A 404 -3.87 -22.25 11.30
N ALA A 405 -4.66 -22.93 10.46
CA ALA A 405 -5.96 -23.48 10.82
C ALA A 405 -5.83 -24.52 11.94
N THR A 406 -4.85 -25.44 11.87
CA THR A 406 -4.59 -26.41 12.94
C THR A 406 -4.31 -25.72 14.28
N LYS A 407 -3.45 -24.69 14.31
CA LYS A 407 -3.17 -23.93 15.54
C LYS A 407 -4.41 -23.19 16.06
N ARG A 408 -5.22 -22.60 15.17
CA ARG A 408 -6.48 -21.93 15.53
C ARG A 408 -7.51 -22.91 16.10
N LEU A 409 -7.65 -24.09 15.52
CA LEU A 409 -8.55 -25.14 16.01
C LEU A 409 -8.16 -25.61 17.40
N VAL A 410 -6.86 -25.78 17.68
CA VAL A 410 -6.38 -26.12 19.02
C VAL A 410 -6.70 -24.99 20.03
N LYS A 411 -6.46 -23.73 19.68
CA LYS A 411 -6.79 -22.58 20.54
C LYS A 411 -8.31 -22.48 20.76
N ALA A 412 -9.10 -22.62 19.71
CA ALA A 412 -10.56 -22.61 19.78
C ALA A 412 -11.10 -23.79 20.62
N ALA A 413 -10.49 -24.97 20.53
CA ALA A 413 -10.85 -26.11 21.38
C ALA A 413 -10.55 -25.83 22.87
N LYS A 414 -9.43 -25.17 23.19
CA LYS A 414 -9.13 -24.73 24.56
C LYS A 414 -10.19 -23.73 25.08
N ILE A 415 -10.52 -22.72 24.26
CA ILE A 415 -11.56 -21.73 24.59
C ILE A 415 -12.93 -22.42 24.76
N GLY A 416 -13.29 -23.32 23.86
CA GLY A 416 -14.54 -24.09 23.93
C GLY A 416 -14.62 -24.96 25.18
N ARG A 417 -13.53 -25.60 25.61
CA ARG A 417 -13.48 -26.36 26.87
C ARG A 417 -13.65 -25.46 28.09
N ALA A 418 -13.05 -24.27 28.07
CA ALA A 418 -13.22 -23.29 29.14
C ALA A 418 -14.67 -22.78 29.21
N ALA A 419 -15.26 -22.45 28.05
CA ALA A 419 -16.66 -22.05 27.96
C ALA A 419 -17.63 -23.15 28.43
N ALA A 420 -17.40 -24.41 28.06
CA ALA A 420 -18.21 -25.54 28.52
C ALA A 420 -18.15 -25.78 30.04
N ARG A 421 -17.12 -25.26 30.73
CA ARG A 421 -16.97 -25.37 32.18
C ARG A 421 -17.57 -24.19 32.94
N ASN A 422 -18.12 -23.18 32.27
CA ASN A 422 -18.71 -22.03 32.95
C ASN A 422 -19.99 -22.44 33.74
N PRO A 423 -20.37 -21.67 34.79
CA PRO A 423 -21.52 -22.02 35.63
C PRO A 423 -22.84 -22.14 34.85
N GLU A 424 -23.06 -21.27 33.86
CA GLU A 424 -24.27 -21.27 33.05
C GLU A 424 -24.39 -22.53 32.17
N ALA A 425 -23.31 -22.98 31.53
CA ALA A 425 -23.28 -24.21 30.74
C ALA A 425 -23.46 -25.44 31.64
N ARG A 426 -22.84 -25.47 32.83
CA ARG A 426 -23.08 -26.54 33.82
C ARG A 426 -24.54 -26.59 34.26
N ALA A 427 -25.16 -25.43 34.51
CA ALA A 427 -26.58 -25.37 34.87
C ALA A 427 -27.48 -25.90 33.74
N LYS A 428 -27.22 -25.52 32.49
CA LYS A 428 -27.94 -26.06 31.31
C LYS A 428 -27.73 -27.56 31.14
N HIS A 429 -26.52 -28.08 31.38
CA HIS A 429 -26.25 -29.52 31.37
C HIS A 429 -27.03 -30.24 32.48
N ALA A 430 -27.00 -29.72 33.71
CA ALA A 430 -27.74 -30.29 34.84
C ALA A 430 -29.26 -30.26 34.62
N GLU A 431 -29.80 -29.22 33.99
CA GLU A 431 -31.21 -29.17 33.60
C GLU A 431 -31.55 -30.21 32.53
N SER A 432 -30.72 -30.34 31.50
CA SER A 432 -30.91 -31.36 30.45
C SER A 432 -30.83 -32.78 31.02
N GLU A 433 -29.92 -33.04 31.97
CA GLU A 433 -29.80 -34.33 32.66
C GLU A 433 -31.04 -34.61 33.51
N ARG A 434 -31.53 -33.61 34.26
CA ARG A 434 -32.79 -33.73 35.04
C ARG A 434 -33.98 -34.05 34.15
N ARG A 435 -34.14 -33.34 33.01
CA ARG A 435 -35.20 -33.64 32.03
C ARG A 435 -35.09 -35.06 31.49
N HIS A 436 -33.87 -35.51 31.16
CA HIS A 436 -33.67 -36.87 30.68
C HIS A 436 -33.91 -37.94 31.76
N ALA A 437 -33.59 -37.66 33.02
CA ALA A 437 -33.85 -38.53 34.15
C ALA A 437 -35.36 -38.64 34.43
N GLN A 438 -36.09 -37.53 34.44
CA GLN A 438 -37.56 -37.52 34.55
C GLN A 438 -38.22 -38.29 33.41
N ALA A 439 -37.77 -38.08 32.17
CA ALA A 439 -38.26 -38.82 31.02
C ALA A 439 -37.79 -40.29 30.98
N ARG A 440 -36.90 -40.72 31.88
CA ARG A 440 -36.57 -42.13 32.09
C ARG A 440 -37.42 -42.74 33.20
N SER A 441 -37.67 -41.99 34.27
CA SER A 441 -38.52 -42.45 35.39
C SER A 441 -40.00 -42.51 35.01
N ALA A 442 -40.46 -41.63 34.12
CA ALA A 442 -41.84 -41.64 33.60
C ALA A 442 -42.07 -42.67 32.48
N TRP A 443 -41.01 -43.34 32.01
CA TRP A 443 -41.11 -44.34 30.96
C TRP A 443 -41.32 -45.72 31.59
N ASP A 444 -42.38 -46.40 31.17
CA ASP A 444 -42.70 -47.78 31.58
C ASP A 444 -42.50 -48.75 30.40
N ALA A 445 -41.99 -49.94 30.68
CA ALA A 445 -41.74 -50.98 29.68
C ALA A 445 -43.03 -51.47 29.01
N SER A 446 -44.18 -51.34 29.70
CA SER A 446 -45.51 -51.67 29.15
C SER A 446 -45.95 -50.75 27.99
N MET A 447 -45.33 -49.56 27.86
CA MET A 447 -45.63 -48.59 26.80
C MET A 447 -44.97 -48.91 25.46
N GLN A 448 -44.10 -49.92 25.41
CA GLN A 448 -43.37 -50.30 24.20
C GLN A 448 -44.12 -51.41 23.45
N PRO A 449 -44.28 -51.29 22.11
CA PRO A 449 -44.88 -52.37 21.32
C PRO A 449 -44.11 -53.69 21.49
N GLY A 450 -44.83 -54.80 21.73
CA GLY A 450 -44.22 -56.10 22.05
C GLY A 450 -43.29 -56.68 20.97
N TRP A 451 -43.39 -56.19 19.72
CA TRP A 451 -42.49 -56.58 18.64
C TRP A 451 -41.11 -55.90 18.70
N LEU A 452 -40.99 -54.78 19.42
CA LEU A 452 -39.80 -53.94 19.41
C LEU A 452 -38.82 -54.39 20.50
N THR A 453 -38.30 -55.61 20.35
CA THR A 453 -37.34 -56.19 21.29
C THR A 453 -35.91 -55.67 21.08
N SER A 454 -35.06 -56.01 22.04
CA SER A 454 -33.63 -55.74 22.03
C SER A 454 -32.92 -56.24 20.76
N GLU A 455 -33.31 -57.44 20.34
CA GLU A 455 -32.75 -58.17 19.22
C GLU A 455 -33.22 -57.53 17.91
N VAL A 456 -34.51 -57.18 17.82
CA VAL A 456 -35.10 -56.49 16.67
C VAL A 456 -34.43 -55.13 16.45
N PHE A 457 -34.23 -54.35 17.51
CA PHE A 457 -33.55 -53.06 17.39
C PHE A 457 -32.13 -53.22 16.85
N SER A 458 -31.36 -54.16 17.40
CA SER A 458 -29.96 -54.35 17.05
C SER A 458 -29.76 -54.95 15.65
N GLN A 459 -30.66 -55.84 15.21
CA GLN A 459 -30.54 -56.55 13.94
C GLN A 459 -31.22 -55.84 12.76
N LYS A 460 -32.37 -55.19 12.99
CA LYS A 460 -33.18 -54.61 11.90
C LYS A 460 -33.14 -53.09 11.85
N ILE A 461 -33.05 -52.40 12.98
CA ILE A 461 -33.14 -50.92 13.04
C ILE A 461 -31.75 -50.27 13.06
N GLN A 462 -30.83 -50.78 13.88
CA GLN A 462 -29.51 -50.22 14.10
C GLN A 462 -28.63 -50.14 12.83
N PRO A 463 -28.63 -51.14 11.91
CA PRO A 463 -27.88 -51.04 10.65
C PRO A 463 -28.42 -49.94 9.74
N LEU A 464 -29.74 -49.80 9.64
CA LEU A 464 -30.39 -48.79 8.79
C LEU A 464 -30.13 -47.35 9.28
N LEU A 465 -29.92 -47.17 10.59
CA LEU A 465 -29.57 -45.88 11.16
C LEU A 465 -28.18 -45.36 10.72
N ALA A 466 -27.29 -46.22 10.21
CA ALA A 466 -25.98 -45.81 9.70
C ALA A 466 -26.08 -44.90 8.46
N ASP A 467 -27.11 -45.11 7.65
CA ASP A 467 -27.38 -44.36 6.41
C ASP A 467 -28.20 -43.09 6.64
N VAL A 468 -28.80 -42.94 7.83
CA VAL A 468 -29.57 -41.73 8.18
C VAL A 468 -28.64 -40.60 8.62
N SER A 469 -28.95 -39.37 8.19
CA SER A 469 -28.17 -38.19 8.58
C SER A 469 -28.23 -37.96 10.11
N THR A 470 -27.11 -37.53 10.69
CA THR A 470 -27.06 -37.20 12.14
C THR A 470 -28.04 -36.09 12.53
N SER A 471 -28.39 -35.20 11.59
CA SER A 471 -29.39 -34.14 11.82
C SER A 471 -30.80 -34.71 11.96
N ALA A 472 -31.18 -35.68 11.11
CA ALA A 472 -32.50 -36.30 11.14
C ALA A 472 -32.73 -37.12 12.43
N ILE A 473 -31.73 -37.91 12.85
CA ILE A 473 -31.76 -38.61 14.14
C ILE A 473 -31.91 -37.60 15.28
N ARG A 474 -31.09 -36.55 15.29
CA ARG A 474 -31.10 -35.51 16.33
C ARG A 474 -32.48 -34.84 16.47
N SER A 475 -33.07 -34.40 15.36
CA SER A 475 -34.37 -33.74 15.36
C SER A 475 -35.50 -34.68 15.77
N ARG A 476 -35.43 -35.97 15.38
CA ARG A 476 -36.50 -36.93 15.63
C ARG A 476 -36.66 -37.29 17.11
N ILE A 477 -35.55 -37.50 17.83
CA ILE A 477 -35.57 -37.93 19.23
C ILE A 477 -35.16 -36.83 20.23
N GLY A 478 -34.94 -35.60 19.76
CA GLY A 478 -34.68 -34.45 20.63
C GLY A 478 -33.40 -34.54 21.46
N VAL A 479 -32.34 -35.15 20.92
CA VAL A 479 -31.05 -35.36 21.61
C VAL A 479 -29.96 -34.45 21.08
N SER A 480 -28.77 -34.48 21.69
CA SER A 480 -27.61 -33.74 21.19
C SER A 480 -27.08 -34.33 19.87
N ARG A 481 -26.44 -33.49 19.04
CA ARG A 481 -25.80 -33.94 17.79
C ARG A 481 -24.75 -35.01 18.02
N TRP A 482 -24.03 -34.93 19.15
CA TRP A 482 -23.04 -35.93 19.55
C TRP A 482 -23.69 -37.28 19.86
N TYR A 483 -24.78 -37.29 20.64
CA TYR A 483 -25.50 -38.51 20.99
C TYR A 483 -26.15 -39.17 19.75
N ALA A 484 -26.74 -38.36 18.86
CA ALA A 484 -27.25 -38.83 17.57
C ALA A 484 -26.14 -39.43 16.68
N GLY A 485 -24.95 -38.82 16.69
CA GLY A 485 -23.76 -39.36 16.00
C GLY A 485 -23.32 -40.71 16.57
N ARG A 486 -23.36 -40.88 17.89
CA ARG A 486 -23.06 -42.16 18.54
C ARG A 486 -24.07 -43.24 18.16
N ILE A 487 -25.37 -42.90 18.13
CA ILE A 487 -26.42 -43.84 17.70
C ILE A 487 -26.17 -44.30 16.26
N ARG A 488 -25.84 -43.38 15.36
CA ARG A 488 -25.45 -43.70 13.98
C ARG A 488 -24.23 -44.63 13.89
N GLN A 489 -23.30 -44.54 14.85
CA GLN A 489 -22.10 -45.38 14.94
C GLN A 489 -22.34 -46.73 15.64
N GLY A 490 -23.59 -47.09 15.95
CA GLY A 490 -23.90 -48.37 16.60
C GLY A 490 -24.14 -48.30 18.11
N TYR A 491 -24.16 -47.10 18.72
CA TYR A 491 -24.53 -46.97 20.13
C TYR A 491 -26.03 -47.16 20.31
N ARG A 492 -26.41 -48.12 21.15
CA ARG A 492 -27.81 -48.39 21.45
C ARG A 492 -28.38 -47.39 22.46
N PRO A 493 -29.38 -46.57 22.07
CA PRO A 493 -30.01 -45.61 22.97
C PRO A 493 -31.02 -46.30 23.90
N HIS A 494 -31.52 -45.56 24.89
CA HIS A 494 -32.58 -46.04 25.78
C HIS A 494 -33.85 -46.46 25.01
N PRO A 495 -34.56 -47.54 25.42
CA PRO A 495 -35.72 -48.08 24.70
C PRO A 495 -36.83 -47.09 24.33
N ARG A 496 -37.05 -46.08 25.17
CA ARG A 496 -37.95 -44.93 24.90
C ARG A 496 -37.81 -44.29 23.51
N HIS A 497 -36.63 -44.40 22.90
CA HIS A 497 -36.33 -43.79 21.60
C HIS A 497 -36.50 -44.75 20.43
N TRP A 498 -36.64 -46.06 20.67
CA TRP A 498 -36.58 -47.07 19.62
C TRP A 498 -37.74 -46.99 18.65
N GLN A 499 -38.95 -46.67 19.11
CA GLN A 499 -40.11 -46.55 18.23
C GLN A 499 -39.95 -45.38 17.25
N LEU A 500 -39.58 -44.20 17.76
CA LEU A 500 -39.32 -43.02 16.94
C LEU A 500 -38.18 -43.22 15.94
N LEU A 501 -37.19 -44.05 16.29
CA LEU A 501 -36.10 -44.43 15.41
C LEU A 501 -36.52 -45.48 14.37
N ALA A 502 -37.37 -46.44 14.74
CA ALA A 502 -37.93 -47.44 13.82
C ALA A 502 -38.80 -46.77 12.74
N GLU A 503 -39.62 -45.80 13.13
CA GLU A 503 -40.40 -44.96 12.22
C GLU A 503 -39.50 -44.15 11.27
N LEU A 504 -38.37 -43.65 11.79
CA LEU A 504 -37.42 -42.86 11.00
C LEU A 504 -36.75 -43.67 9.89
N VAL A 505 -36.51 -44.96 10.12
CA VAL A 505 -35.93 -45.89 9.13
C VAL A 505 -37.01 -46.68 8.36
N GLY A 506 -38.29 -46.39 8.59
CA GLY A 506 -39.40 -47.02 7.88
C GLY A 506 -39.59 -48.50 8.19
N VAL A 507 -39.34 -48.94 9.42
CA VAL A 507 -39.65 -50.31 9.88
C VAL A 507 -41.05 -50.31 10.53
N PRO A 508 -42.11 -50.78 9.82
CA PRO A 508 -43.47 -50.76 10.36
C PRO A 508 -43.75 -51.94 11.30
N ASP A 509 -44.72 -51.75 12.20
CA ASP A 509 -45.30 -52.74 13.12
C ASP A 509 -45.73 -54.05 12.41
N ARG A 510 -46.09 -53.97 11.12
CA ARG A 510 -46.54 -55.13 10.31
C ARG A 510 -45.42 -55.97 9.67
N ALA A 511 -44.14 -55.65 9.87
CA ALA A 511 -43.02 -56.38 9.23
C ALA A 511 -42.46 -57.55 10.08
N LEU A 512 -43.16 -57.95 11.14
CA LEU A 512 -42.74 -59.01 12.09
C LEU A 512 -43.88 -59.99 12.43
N ARG A 513 -44.70 -60.35 11.44
CA ARG A 513 -45.46 -61.61 11.47
C ARG A 513 -44.73 -62.66 10.65
#